data_AF-A0A357HFL6-F1
#
_entry.id   AF-A0A357HFL6-F1
#
_cell.length_a   1.000
_cell.length_b   1.000
_cell.length_c   1.000
_cell.angle_alpha   90.00
_cell.angle_beta   90.00
_cell.angle_gamma   90.00
#
_symmetry.space_group_name_H-M   'P 1'
#
loop_
_entity.id
_entity.type
_entity.pdbx_description
1 polymer ?
#
loop_
_entity_poly.entity_id
_entity_poly.type
_entity_poly.pdbx_seq_one_letter_code
_entity_poly.pdbx_strand_id
1 'polypeptide(L)'
;MSELDFSKCPECECKQFYRQKDFNKAIGCLMILAGAILVPFTYGLSLAVVAAMDWYLYKKVSDEVVCYKCREKFKNVDIPEHITPFDHHIAELYEEPD
;
A
#
# COMPACT_ATOMS: atom_id res chain seq x y z
N MET A 1 -18.59 16.89 -8.24
CA MET A 1 -17.36 16.13 -7.95
C MET A 1 -16.87 15.60 -9.28
N SER A 2 -15.64 15.90 -9.66
CA SER A 2 -15.02 15.37 -10.88
C SER A 2 -14.87 13.86 -10.71
N GLU A 3 -15.63 13.06 -11.45
CA GLU A 3 -15.34 11.65 -11.66
C GLU A 3 -13.91 11.57 -12.22
N LEU A 4 -12.97 11.13 -11.39
CA LEU A 4 -11.65 10.73 -11.85
C LEU A 4 -11.85 9.43 -12.62
N ASP A 5 -12.10 9.57 -13.90
CA ASP A 5 -12.17 8.45 -14.83
C ASP A 5 -10.77 7.84 -14.91
N PHE A 6 -10.53 6.74 -14.20
CA PHE A 6 -9.29 5.92 -14.22
C PHE A 6 -8.94 5.39 -15.63
N SER A 7 -9.52 5.96 -16.67
CA SER A 7 -9.22 5.69 -18.07
C SER A 7 -7.85 6.22 -18.49
N LYS A 8 -7.33 7.29 -17.88
CA LYS A 8 -6.03 7.87 -18.23
C LYS A 8 -5.37 8.60 -17.05
N CYS A 9 -4.07 8.39 -16.87
CA CYS A 9 -3.27 9.13 -15.91
C CYS A 9 -3.06 10.58 -16.40
N PRO A 10 -3.26 11.62 -15.55
CA PRO A 10 -3.06 13.01 -15.95
C PRO A 10 -1.59 13.36 -16.24
N GLU A 11 -0.64 12.60 -15.70
CA GLU A 11 0.80 12.85 -15.87
C GLU A 11 1.38 12.14 -17.10
N CYS A 12 0.94 10.90 -17.37
CA CYS A 12 1.59 10.04 -18.37
C CYS A 12 0.64 9.37 -19.37
N GLU A 13 -0.66 9.69 -19.33
CA GLU A 13 -1.74 9.18 -20.17
C GLU A 13 -1.92 7.65 -20.17
N CYS A 14 -1.20 6.93 -19.30
CA CYS A 14 -1.35 5.48 -19.14
C CYS A 14 -2.73 5.11 -18.59
N LYS A 15 -3.24 3.96 -19.05
CA LYS A 15 -4.54 3.40 -18.61
C LYS A 15 -4.38 2.25 -17.60
N GLN A 16 -3.14 1.87 -17.31
CA GLN A 16 -2.83 0.76 -16.42
C GLN A 16 -2.57 1.30 -15.02
N PHE A 17 -3.39 0.84 -14.08
CA PHE A 17 -3.31 1.17 -12.66
C PHE A 17 -3.37 -0.13 -11.85
N TYR A 18 -2.76 -0.12 -10.68
CA TYR A 18 -2.88 -1.22 -9.72
C TYR A 18 -3.28 -0.69 -8.35
N ARG A 19 -3.98 -1.54 -7.61
CA ARG A 19 -4.30 -1.24 -6.21
C ARG A 19 -3.15 -1.68 -5.32
N GLN A 20 -2.71 -0.78 -4.46
CA GLN A 20 -1.71 -1.03 -3.42
C GLN A 20 -2.26 -0.55 -2.09
N LYS A 21 -1.95 -1.23 -0.99
CA LYS A 21 -2.25 -0.69 0.34
C LYS A 21 -1.19 0.35 0.71
N ASP A 22 -1.62 1.55 1.13
CA ASP A 22 -0.72 2.60 1.65
C ASP A 22 -0.28 2.24 3.07
N PHE A 23 0.49 1.15 3.18
CA PHE A 23 1.04 0.77 4.47
C PHE A 23 2.14 1.75 4.83
N ASN A 24 1.88 2.58 5.83
CA ASN A 24 2.87 3.51 6.32
C ASN A 24 4.05 2.75 6.95
N LYS A 25 5.15 2.66 6.20
CA LYS A 25 6.40 2.00 6.60
C LYS A 25 6.90 2.53 7.96
N ALA A 26 6.67 3.80 8.28
CA ALA A 26 7.07 4.38 9.56
C ALA A 26 6.29 3.78 10.73
N ILE A 27 4.99 3.51 10.57
CA ILE A 27 4.16 2.88 11.62
C ILE A 27 4.63 1.45 11.86
N GLY A 28 4.83 0.66 10.81
CA GLY A 28 5.33 -0.71 10.94
C GLY A 28 6.71 -0.76 11.61
N CYS A 29 7.61 0.16 11.24
CA CYS A 29 8.93 0.25 11.87
C CYS A 29 8.82 0.57 13.38
N LEU A 30 7.96 1.53 13.75
CA LEU A 30 7.75 1.90 15.14
C LEU A 30 7.18 0.75 15.97
N MET A 31 6.26 -0.03 15.39
CA MET A 31 5.67 -1.21 16.03
C MET A 31 6.69 -2.31 16.32
N ILE A 32 7.54 -2.63 15.34
CA ILE A 32 8.62 -3.62 15.50
C ILE A 32 9.61 -3.14 16.58
N LEU A 33 10.01 -1.86 16.55
CA LEU A 33 10.89 -1.26 17.56
C LEU A 33 10.30 -1.34 18.96
N ALA A 34 9.02 -0.95 19.12
CA ALA A 34 8.33 -1.02 20.39
C ALA A 34 8.25 -2.47 20.91
N GLY A 35 7.91 -3.42 20.04
CA GLY A 35 7.91 -4.85 20.37
C GLY A 35 9.27 -5.33 20.85
N ALA A 36 10.34 -5.04 20.09
CA ALA A 36 11.70 -5.47 20.43
C ALA A 36 12.17 -4.95 21.80
N ILE A 37 11.84 -3.70 22.15
CA ILE A 37 12.17 -3.10 23.45
C ILE A 37 11.36 -3.77 24.58
N LEU A 38 10.09 -4.09 24.35
CA LEU A 38 9.18 -4.60 25.38
C LEU A 38 9.29 -6.12 25.61
N VAL A 39 9.77 -6.89 24.62
CA VAL A 39 9.93 -8.36 24.70
C VAL A 39 10.72 -8.82 25.94
N PRO A 40 11.93 -8.30 26.25
CA PRO A 40 12.71 -8.79 27.39
C PRO A 40 12.05 -8.50 28.75
N PHE A 41 11.23 -7.45 28.85
CA PHE A 41 10.55 -7.09 30.09
C PHE A 41 9.25 -7.88 30.34
N THR A 42 8.63 -8.41 29.28
CA THR A 42 7.28 -9.00 29.34
C THR A 42 7.26 -10.51 29.07
N TYR A 43 8.43 -11.16 28.99
CA TYR A 43 8.57 -12.59 28.65
C TYR A 43 7.80 -12.99 27.38
N GLY A 44 7.74 -12.09 26.40
CA GLY A 44 7.10 -12.31 25.10
C GLY A 44 5.59 -12.00 25.02
N LEU A 45 4.93 -11.58 26.11
CA LEU A 45 3.52 -11.15 26.05
C LEU A 45 3.32 -9.93 25.14
N SER A 46 4.32 -9.05 25.05
CA SER A 46 4.31 -7.91 24.14
C SER A 46 4.13 -8.30 22.66
N LEU A 47 4.59 -9.48 22.24
CA LEU A 47 4.43 -9.97 20.87
C LEU A 47 2.96 -10.14 20.50
N ALA A 48 2.15 -10.67 21.42
CA ALA A 48 0.71 -10.83 21.19
C ALA A 48 0.00 -9.48 21.02
N VAL A 49 0.39 -8.48 21.82
CA VAL A 49 -0.17 -7.12 21.74
C VAL A 49 0.23 -6.44 20.44
N VAL A 50 1.52 -6.50 20.07
CA VAL A 50 2.02 -5.91 18.82
C VAL A 50 1.37 -6.60 17.61
N ALA A 51 1.26 -7.92 17.60
CA ALA A 51 0.57 -8.66 16.54
C ALA A 51 -0.92 -8.27 16.41
N ALA A 52 -1.61 -8.07 17.53
CA ALA A 52 -3.00 -7.59 17.51
C ALA A 52 -3.10 -6.17 16.95
N MET A 53 -2.17 -5.28 17.31
CA MET A 53 -2.09 -3.94 16.75
C MET A 53 -1.78 -3.98 15.25
N ASP A 54 -0.88 -4.86 14.80
CA ASP A 54 -0.50 -5.00 13.39
C ASP A 54 -1.71 -5.41 12.58
N TRP A 55 -2.51 -6.35 13.10
CA TRP A 55 -3.75 -6.77 12.47
C TRP A 55 -4.78 -5.65 12.39
N TYR A 56 -4.94 -4.88 13.48
CA TYR A 56 -5.85 -3.73 13.50
C TYR A 56 -5.43 -2.66 12.47
N LEU A 57 -4.13 -2.35 12.40
CA LEU A 57 -3.57 -1.44 11.41
C LEU A 57 -3.77 -1.97 9.98
N TYR A 58 -3.51 -3.26 9.74
CA TYR A 58 -3.69 -3.88 8.43
C TYR A 58 -5.14 -3.79 7.92
N LYS A 59 -6.12 -3.87 8.83
CA LYS A 59 -7.53 -3.65 8.50
C LYS A 59 -7.88 -2.18 8.26
N LYS A 60 -7.21 -1.25 8.92
CA LYS A 60 -7.48 0.19 8.82
C LYS A 60 -6.82 0.86 7.63
N VAL A 61 -5.69 0.32 7.16
CA VAL A 61 -4.96 0.87 6.00
C VAL A 61 -5.86 0.85 4.78
N SER A 62 -6.14 2.05 4.26
CA SER A 62 -6.91 2.27 3.06
C SER A 62 -6.11 1.87 1.82
N ASP A 63 -6.83 1.38 0.81
CA ASP A 63 -6.28 1.12 -0.51
C ASP A 63 -5.98 2.45 -1.23
N GLU A 64 -4.85 2.50 -1.94
CA GLU A 64 -4.44 3.55 -2.86
C GLU A 64 -4.32 2.96 -4.28
N VAL A 65 -4.53 3.79 -5.30
CA VAL A 65 -4.36 3.40 -6.70
C VAL A 65 -3.07 4.01 -7.21
N VAL A 66 -2.22 3.21 -7.83
CA VAL A 66 -0.91 3.64 -8.32
C VAL A 66 -0.81 3.38 -9.82
N CYS A 67 -0.27 4.35 -10.57
CA CYS A 67 -0.01 4.16 -12.00
C CYS A 67 1.25 3.31 -12.22
N TYR A 68 1.21 2.36 -13.16
CA TYR A 68 2.37 1.53 -13.48
C TYR A 68 3.57 2.32 -14.05
N LYS A 69 3.31 3.38 -14.83
CA LYS A 69 4.35 4.12 -15.54
C LYS A 69 4.98 5.23 -14.69
N CYS A 70 4.20 6.21 -14.25
CA CYS A 70 4.73 7.34 -13.48
C CYS A 70 4.81 7.09 -11.97
N ARG A 71 4.22 6.00 -11.46
CA ARG A 71 4.14 5.68 -10.02
C ARG A 71 3.41 6.73 -9.17
N GLU A 72 2.59 7.57 -9.79
CA GLU A 72 1.72 8.54 -9.11
C GLU A 72 0.68 7.80 -8.25
N LYS A 73 0.46 8.30 -7.03
CA LYS A 73 -0.40 7.67 -6.00
C LYS A 73 -1.68 8.46 -5.82
N PHE A 74 -2.82 7.85 -6.15
CA PHE A 74 -4.15 8.42 -5.99
C PHE A 74 -4.80 7.87 -4.71
N LYS A 75 -5.00 8.75 -3.73
CA LYS A 75 -5.64 8.44 -2.43
C LYS A 75 -7.09 8.94 -2.42
N ASN A 76 -7.96 8.30 -1.62
CA ASN A 76 -9.39 8.66 -1.47
C ASN A 76 -10.20 8.65 -2.78
N VAL A 77 -9.92 7.69 -3.64
CA VAL A 77 -10.63 7.51 -4.89
C VAL A 77 -11.52 6.28 -4.83
N ASP A 78 -12.69 6.33 -5.48
CA ASP A 78 -13.55 5.16 -5.63
C ASP A 78 -12.82 4.16 -6.54
N ILE A 79 -12.33 3.07 -5.95
CA ILE A 79 -11.51 2.11 -6.68
C ILE A 79 -12.46 1.10 -7.32
N PRO A 80 -12.65 1.15 -8.64
CA PRO A 80 -13.55 0.21 -9.28
C PRO A 80 -13.00 -1.21 -9.14
N GLU A 81 -13.91 -2.16 -8.95
CA GLU A 81 -13.59 -3.56 -8.60
C GLU A 81 -12.75 -4.29 -9.68
N HIS A 82 -12.65 -3.72 -10.88
CA HIS A 82 -11.82 -4.22 -11.98
C HIS A 82 -10.32 -3.94 -11.83
N ILE A 83 -9.91 -3.03 -10.94
CA ILE A 83 -8.49 -2.76 -10.70
C ILE A 83 -7.92 -3.88 -9.84
N THR A 84 -7.09 -4.70 -10.47
CA THR A 84 -6.40 -5.82 -9.82
C THR A 84 -5.26 -5.33 -8.92
N PRO A 85 -4.84 -6.13 -7.93
CA PRO A 85 -3.59 -5.90 -7.23
C PRO A 85 -2.40 -5.89 -8.19
N PHE A 86 -1.26 -5.38 -7.71
CA PHE A 86 -0.02 -5.29 -8.47
C PHE A 86 0.33 -6.60 -9.19
N ASP A 87 0.56 -6.50 -10.50
CA ASP A 87 0.94 -7.58 -11.39
C ASP A 87 2.36 -7.33 -11.91
N HIS A 88 3.25 -8.27 -11.62
CA HIS A 88 4.66 -8.19 -12.01
C HIS A 88 4.84 -8.15 -13.54
N HIS A 89 4.04 -8.90 -14.28
CA HIS A 89 4.17 -8.98 -15.75
C HIS A 89 3.82 -7.64 -16.41
N ILE A 90 2.84 -6.92 -15.85
CA ILE A 90 2.52 -5.56 -16.28
C ILE A 90 3.63 -4.58 -15.89
N ALA A 91 4.25 -4.75 -14.73
CA ALA A 91 5.36 -3.90 -14.31
C ALA A 91 6.59 -4.05 -15.25
N GLU A 92 6.94 -5.28 -15.64
CA GLU A 92 8.04 -5.57 -16.56
C GLU A 92 7.86 -4.88 -17.93
N LEU A 93 6.63 -4.75 -18.42
CA LEU A 93 6.31 -4.03 -19.68
C LEU A 93 6.64 -2.53 -19.62
N TYR A 94 6.69 -1.95 -18.42
CA TYR A 94 6.99 -0.53 -18.19
C TYR A 94 8.40 -0.30 -17.63
N GLU A 95 9.18 -1.37 -17.41
CA GLU A 95 10.59 -1.26 -17.06
C GLU A 95 11.35 -0.83 -18.32
N GLU A 96 11.99 0.34 -18.27
CA GLU A 96 12.81 0.80 -19.39
C GLU A 96 14.04 -0.13 -19.52
N PRO A 97 14.40 -0.60 -20.72
CA PRO A 97 15.60 -1.38 -20.91
C PRO A 97 16.83 -0.49 -20.64
N ASP A 98 17.59 -0.85 -19.61
CA ASP A 98 18.89 -0.26 -19.25
C ASP A 98 19.92 -0.41 -20.39
#